data_AF-A0A8J4R2M5-F1
#
_entry.id   AF-A0A8J4R2M5-F1
#
_cell.length_a   1.000
_cell.length_b   1.000
_cell.length_c   1.000
_cell.angle_alpha   90.00
_cell.angle_beta   90.00
_cell.angle_gamma   90.00
#
_symmetry.space_group_name_H-M   'P 1'
#
loop_
_entity.id
_entity.type
_entity.pdbx_description
1 polymer ?
#
loop_
_entity_poly.entity_id
_entity_poly.type
_entity_poly.pdbx_seq_one_letter_code
_entity_poly.pdbx_strand_id
1 'polypeptide(L)'
;MDNRLSLFLISALLLISATTSLPENSDDALIRQVVDADVGVSETLSDDPLLGAEHHFTLFKKKYGKSYANQEEHNFRFKVFQKNLKRARRHQRMDPSAIHGVTQFSDLTRSEFKRTVLGLRGDTIQIDDTTIYSVGTRVRAFSDWLLQVLLSDNLEAVFSSASCEYASFIEEMWKDAAIQATYNRRNELQMLPRVATYFLDQAVEISRTDYKPSDMDILYADGITSSNSLTCMEFSFPKSTQDDTLDPHYQRDSSLRYQLIRVHPRSLGEHCKWLDMFEDTDIVLFCVSMTDYDEYSADCNGVLTNKMLASKHLFESMVTHPTFENKNFLLILNKFDLLEEKIEQVPLSQCEWFSDFKPIVSQNRHNSTNPSLAQRAFHYIGMKFKTLFNSLTDKKLFVSLVTGLENDTVDEALRYAREIIMWEEEEEPYFNNELSSTDIEASSTA
;
A
#
# COMPACT_ATOMS: atom_id res chain seq x y z
N MET A 1 -18.45 19.26 0.35
CA MET A 1 -18.03 18.87 -1.01
C MET A 1 -18.93 17.72 -1.41
N ASP A 2 -19.58 17.79 -2.58
CA ASP A 2 -20.52 16.75 -2.99
C ASP A 2 -19.81 15.39 -2.99
N ASN A 3 -20.31 14.43 -2.21
CA ASN A 3 -19.76 13.06 -2.12
C ASN A 3 -19.63 12.40 -3.50
N ARG A 4 -20.46 12.83 -4.46
CA ARG A 4 -20.39 12.46 -5.89
C ARG A 4 -19.05 12.86 -6.52
N LEU A 5 -18.60 14.11 -6.33
CA LEU A 5 -17.35 14.60 -6.92
C LEU A 5 -16.13 13.86 -6.38
N SER A 6 -16.13 13.52 -5.08
CA SER A 6 -15.04 12.74 -4.47
C SER A 6 -14.94 11.35 -5.14
N LEU A 7 -16.06 10.62 -5.21
CA LEU A 7 -16.18 9.28 -5.85
C LEU A 7 -15.75 9.28 -7.33
N PHE A 8 -16.05 10.35 -8.06
CA PHE A 8 -15.62 10.52 -9.44
C PHE A 8 -14.13 10.87 -9.59
N LEU A 9 -13.58 11.70 -8.73
CA LEU A 9 -12.15 12.02 -8.71
C LEU A 9 -11.31 10.78 -8.39
N ILE A 10 -11.82 9.91 -7.52
CA ILE A 10 -11.22 8.63 -7.16
C ILE A 10 -11.13 7.72 -8.38
N SER A 11 -12.26 7.43 -9.03
CA SER A 11 -12.29 6.56 -10.21
C SER A 11 -11.39 7.11 -11.34
N ALA A 12 -11.35 8.43 -11.54
CA ALA A 12 -10.50 9.06 -12.53
C ALA A 12 -8.99 9.00 -12.19
N LEU A 13 -8.58 9.24 -10.93
CA LEU A 13 -7.18 9.12 -10.49
C LEU A 13 -6.65 7.67 -10.56
N LEU A 14 -7.53 6.71 -10.27
CA LEU A 14 -7.24 5.28 -10.30
C LEU A 14 -6.95 4.77 -11.71
N LEU A 15 -7.70 5.25 -12.69
CA LEU A 15 -7.54 4.87 -14.09
C LEU A 15 -6.24 5.41 -14.70
N ILE A 16 -5.77 6.58 -14.28
CA ILE A 16 -4.57 7.24 -14.83
C ILE A 16 -3.27 6.69 -14.28
N SER A 17 -3.31 6.24 -13.03
CA SER A 17 -2.16 5.58 -12.40
C SER A 17 -1.85 4.23 -13.06
N ALA A 18 -2.85 3.57 -13.66
CA ALA A 18 -2.70 2.31 -14.38
C ALA A 18 -2.14 2.47 -15.80
N THR A 19 -2.32 3.63 -16.45
CA THR A 19 -1.97 3.83 -17.88
C THR A 19 -0.64 4.57 -18.10
N THR A 20 -0.07 5.20 -17.08
CA THR A 20 1.12 6.07 -17.24
C THR A 20 2.46 5.45 -16.83
N SER A 21 2.51 4.14 -16.51
CA SER A 21 3.77 3.40 -16.29
C SER A 21 4.12 2.46 -17.44
N LEU A 22 4.06 2.95 -18.67
CA LEU A 22 4.89 2.42 -19.75
C LEU A 22 5.83 3.54 -20.20
N PRO A 23 7.16 3.32 -20.19
CA PRO A 23 8.07 4.30 -20.74
C PRO A 23 7.72 4.49 -22.21
N GLU A 24 7.36 5.72 -22.58
CA GLU A 24 7.39 6.19 -23.95
C GLU A 24 8.81 6.03 -24.51
N ASN A 25 9.07 4.84 -25.05
CA ASN A 25 10.05 4.56 -26.10
C ASN A 25 9.79 3.12 -26.55
N SER A 26 8.77 2.95 -27.39
CA SER A 26 8.52 1.74 -28.14
C SER A 26 9.69 1.51 -29.11
N ASP A 27 10.72 0.82 -28.62
CA ASP A 27 11.66 0.01 -29.41
C ASP A 27 12.71 -0.72 -28.55
N ASP A 28 12.86 -0.42 -27.25
CA ASP A 28 13.90 -1.01 -26.40
C ASP A 28 13.41 -2.16 -25.51
N ALA A 29 12.82 -3.19 -26.13
CA ALA A 29 12.81 -4.52 -25.53
C ALA A 29 14.26 -5.00 -25.31
N LEU A 30 14.67 -5.03 -24.04
CA LEU A 30 15.99 -5.40 -23.52
C LEU A 30 16.37 -6.84 -23.90
N ILE A 31 17.02 -7.02 -25.05
CA ILE A 31 17.88 -8.19 -25.27
C ILE A 31 19.26 -7.82 -24.76
N ARG A 32 19.63 -8.31 -23.56
CA ARG A 32 20.97 -8.14 -22.99
C ARG A 32 21.94 -9.05 -23.75
N GLN A 33 22.78 -8.46 -24.60
CA GLN A 33 23.82 -9.19 -25.32
C GLN A 33 25.04 -9.37 -24.40
N VAL A 34 25.11 -10.51 -23.72
CA VAL A 34 26.19 -10.89 -22.79
C VAL A 34 27.14 -11.87 -23.50
N VAL A 35 28.44 -11.81 -23.17
CA VAL A 35 29.47 -12.72 -23.70
C VAL A 35 29.93 -13.66 -22.59
N ASP A 36 30.21 -14.92 -22.92
CA ASP A 36 30.75 -15.90 -21.97
C ASP A 36 32.13 -15.48 -21.45
N ALA A 37 32.38 -15.75 -20.16
CA ALA A 37 33.55 -15.28 -19.42
C ALA A 37 34.91 -15.80 -19.94
N ASP A 38 34.93 -16.84 -20.78
CA ASP A 38 36.15 -17.49 -21.25
C ASP A 38 36.72 -16.90 -22.56
N VAL A 39 36.16 -15.80 -23.05
CA VAL A 39 36.56 -15.20 -24.35
C VAL A 39 37.01 -13.72 -24.22
N GLY A 40 37.32 -13.29 -22.99
CA GLY A 40 37.80 -11.95 -22.69
C GLY A 40 39.22 -11.73 -23.19
N VAL A 41 39.37 -11.08 -24.35
CA VAL A 41 40.59 -10.33 -24.65
C VAL A 41 40.62 -9.16 -23.68
N SER A 42 41.33 -9.34 -22.57
CA SER A 42 41.79 -8.26 -21.71
C SER A 42 42.82 -7.46 -22.48
N GLU A 43 42.38 -6.39 -23.15
CA GLU A 43 43.28 -5.33 -23.58
C GLU A 43 42.66 -3.98 -23.19
N THR A 44 43.39 -3.28 -22.34
CA THR A 44 43.18 -1.91 -21.87
C THR A 44 42.96 -0.97 -23.05
N LEU A 45 41.73 -0.47 -23.18
CA LEU A 45 41.34 0.45 -24.24
C LEU A 45 41.66 1.89 -23.82
N SER A 46 42.60 2.51 -24.54
CA SER A 46 42.84 3.96 -24.54
C SER A 46 41.58 4.76 -24.86
N ASP A 47 41.45 5.95 -24.27
CA ASP A 47 40.24 6.80 -24.23
C ASP A 47 39.76 7.40 -25.58
N ASP A 48 40.39 7.08 -26.72
CA ASP A 48 39.97 7.62 -28.02
C ASP A 48 39.13 6.59 -28.85
N PRO A 49 37.81 6.83 -29.09
CA PRO A 49 36.91 5.84 -29.68
C PRO A 49 37.10 5.59 -31.18
N LEU A 50 37.89 6.41 -31.88
CA LEU A 50 37.98 6.40 -33.34
C LEU A 50 39.28 5.81 -33.88
N LEU A 51 40.39 5.88 -33.13
CA LEU A 51 41.70 5.42 -33.62
C LEU A 51 41.90 3.90 -33.60
N GLY A 52 41.09 3.14 -32.84
CA GLY A 52 41.24 1.68 -32.73
C GLY A 52 40.16 0.86 -33.43
N ALA A 53 39.10 1.48 -33.96
CA ALA A 53 37.93 0.76 -34.48
C ALA A 53 38.29 -0.14 -35.68
N GLU A 54 39.19 0.30 -36.55
CA GLU A 54 39.64 -0.44 -37.73
C GLU A 54 40.46 -1.68 -37.35
N HIS A 55 41.29 -1.58 -36.31
CA HIS A 55 42.03 -2.70 -35.75
C HIS A 55 41.08 -3.75 -35.14
N HIS A 56 40.11 -3.32 -34.33
CA HIS A 56 39.09 -4.21 -33.75
C HIS A 56 38.21 -4.87 -34.81
N PHE A 57 37.88 -4.16 -35.89
CA PHE A 57 37.09 -4.73 -36.98
C PHE A 57 37.89 -5.76 -37.79
N THR A 58 39.20 -5.55 -37.95
CA THR A 58 40.09 -6.54 -38.58
C THR A 58 40.22 -7.81 -37.75
N LEU A 59 40.39 -7.66 -36.43
CA LEU A 59 40.38 -8.78 -35.49
C LEU A 59 39.04 -9.52 -35.48
N PHE A 60 37.93 -8.78 -35.50
CA PHE A 60 36.58 -9.33 -35.59
C PHE A 60 36.40 -10.18 -36.87
N LYS A 61 36.79 -9.65 -38.03
CA LYS A 61 36.72 -10.40 -39.30
C LYS A 61 37.53 -11.68 -39.24
N LYS A 62 38.74 -11.63 -38.68
CA LYS A 62 39.62 -12.79 -38.55
C LYS A 62 39.04 -13.83 -37.57
N LYS A 63 38.53 -13.39 -36.42
CA LYS A 63 38.01 -14.25 -35.36
C LYS A 63 36.73 -14.98 -35.75
N TYR A 64 35.83 -14.31 -36.46
CA TYR A 64 34.52 -14.87 -36.83
C TYR A 64 34.41 -15.19 -38.34
N GLY A 65 35.53 -15.22 -39.06
CA GLY A 65 35.58 -15.61 -40.47
C GLY A 65 34.73 -14.73 -41.41
N LYS A 66 34.62 -13.43 -41.15
CA LYS A 66 33.77 -12.52 -41.93
C LYS A 66 34.48 -11.99 -43.17
N SER A 67 33.87 -12.20 -44.33
CA SER A 67 34.23 -11.57 -45.61
C SER A 67 33.02 -10.86 -46.19
N TYR A 68 33.22 -9.68 -46.77
CA TYR A 68 32.16 -8.87 -47.38
C TYR A 68 32.38 -8.82 -48.89
N ALA A 69 31.30 -8.78 -49.67
CA ALA A 69 31.37 -8.96 -51.11
C ALA A 69 31.99 -7.73 -51.82
N ASN A 70 31.74 -6.52 -51.30
CA ASN A 70 32.11 -5.26 -51.94
C ASN A 70 32.65 -4.26 -50.91
N GLN A 71 33.44 -3.27 -51.36
CA GLN A 71 33.97 -2.22 -50.48
C GLN A 71 32.85 -1.37 -49.84
N GLU A 72 31.73 -1.17 -50.53
CA GLU A 72 30.56 -0.47 -49.99
C GLU A 72 29.92 -1.24 -48.83
N GLU A 73 29.79 -2.56 -48.97
CA GLU A 73 29.28 -3.42 -47.91
C GLU A 73 30.25 -3.46 -46.73
N HIS A 74 31.56 -3.55 -46.97
CA HIS A 74 32.58 -3.45 -45.93
C HIS A 74 32.45 -2.14 -45.15
N ASN A 75 32.32 -1.00 -45.83
CA ASN A 75 32.16 0.31 -45.21
C ASN A 75 30.86 0.41 -44.40
N PHE A 76 29.77 -0.17 -44.91
CA PHE A 76 28.48 -0.23 -44.19
C PHE A 76 28.58 -1.09 -42.93
N ARG A 77 29.13 -2.31 -43.04
CA ARG A 77 29.33 -3.25 -41.92
C ARG A 77 30.26 -2.67 -40.86
N PHE A 78 31.29 -1.94 -41.27
CA PHE A 78 32.19 -1.23 -40.37
C PHE A 78 31.47 -0.13 -39.57
N LYS A 79 30.60 0.65 -40.21
CA LYS A 79 29.76 1.65 -39.52
C LYS A 79 28.82 1.01 -38.50
N VAL A 80 28.20 -0.12 -38.86
CA VAL A 80 27.32 -0.89 -37.95
C VAL A 80 28.11 -1.42 -36.75
N PHE A 81 29.29 -2.01 -37.01
CA PHE A 81 30.20 -2.49 -35.99
C PHE A 81 30.61 -1.40 -34.99
N GLN A 82 30.96 -0.21 -35.48
CA GLN A 82 31.34 0.91 -34.63
C GLN A 82 30.19 1.36 -33.71
N LYS A 83 28.95 1.40 -34.22
CA LYS A 83 27.76 1.73 -33.42
C LYS A 83 27.50 0.67 -32.35
N ASN A 84 27.59 -0.61 -32.72
CA ASN A 84 27.38 -1.72 -31.79
C ASN A 84 28.47 -1.80 -30.70
N LEU A 85 29.73 -1.48 -31.03
CA LEU A 85 30.83 -1.43 -30.06
C LEU A 85 30.62 -0.31 -29.02
N LYS A 86 30.18 0.88 -29.45
CA LYS A 86 29.83 1.99 -28.54
C LYS A 86 28.68 1.58 -27.61
N ARG A 87 27.67 0.89 -28.13
CA ARG A 87 26.54 0.38 -27.36
C ARG A 87 26.98 -0.63 -26.29
N ALA A 88 27.79 -1.62 -26.66
CA ALA A 88 28.29 -2.63 -25.73
C ALA A 88 29.07 -2.00 -24.57
N ARG A 89 29.94 -1.01 -24.84
CA ARG A 89 30.67 -0.27 -23.79
C ARG A 89 29.74 0.53 -22.88
N ARG A 90 28.69 1.14 -23.43
CA ARG A 90 27.68 1.86 -22.63
C ARG A 90 26.96 0.90 -21.69
N HIS A 91 26.59 -0.30 -22.17
CA HIS A 91 25.95 -1.32 -21.34
C HIS A 91 26.91 -1.86 -20.28
N GLN A 92 28.19 -2.07 -20.59
CA GLN A 92 29.20 -2.48 -19.60
C GLN A 92 29.34 -1.51 -18.43
N ARG A 93 29.21 -0.19 -18.68
CA ARG A 93 29.22 0.83 -17.62
C ARG A 93 27.95 0.82 -16.76
N MET A 94 26.82 0.42 -17.34
CA MET A 94 25.52 0.39 -16.66
C MET A 94 25.29 -0.91 -15.89
N ASP A 95 25.93 -2.01 -16.30
CA ASP A 95 25.82 -3.32 -15.67
C ASP A 95 27.22 -3.95 -15.47
N PRO A 96 27.86 -3.74 -14.30
CA PRO A 96 29.16 -4.34 -14.00
C PRO A 96 29.11 -5.87 -13.79
N SER A 97 27.92 -6.44 -13.62
CA SER A 97 27.72 -7.87 -13.34
C SER A 97 27.77 -8.75 -14.60
N ALA A 98 27.65 -8.15 -15.79
CA ALA A 98 27.65 -8.82 -17.08
C ALA A 98 28.81 -8.35 -17.97
N ILE A 99 29.37 -9.26 -18.78
CA ILE A 99 30.44 -8.93 -19.73
C ILE A 99 29.83 -8.60 -21.09
N HIS A 100 29.90 -7.33 -21.49
CA HIS A 100 29.42 -6.83 -22.78
C HIS A 100 30.60 -6.58 -23.73
N GLY A 101 30.63 -7.28 -24.86
CA GLY A 101 31.75 -7.24 -25.79
C GLY A 101 31.38 -7.52 -27.25
N VAL A 102 32.41 -7.70 -28.09
CA VAL A 102 32.27 -8.00 -29.52
C VAL A 102 31.86 -9.45 -29.72
N THR A 103 30.71 -9.67 -30.35
CA THR A 103 30.20 -11.01 -30.71
C THR A 103 30.22 -11.22 -32.22
N GLN A 104 29.96 -12.45 -32.68
CA GLN A 104 29.83 -12.78 -34.11
C GLN A 104 28.74 -12.00 -34.87
N PHE A 105 27.89 -11.26 -34.15
CA PHE A 105 26.77 -10.48 -34.69
C PHE A 105 27.00 -8.97 -34.62
N SER A 106 28.18 -8.54 -34.16
CA SER A 106 28.48 -7.11 -34.00
C SER A 106 28.45 -6.32 -35.31
N ASP A 107 28.48 -6.97 -36.47
CA ASP A 107 28.36 -6.35 -37.80
C ASP A 107 26.92 -6.33 -38.36
N LEU A 108 25.93 -6.81 -37.60
CA LEU A 108 24.52 -6.82 -37.98
C LEU A 108 23.75 -5.67 -37.34
N THR A 109 22.82 -5.10 -38.11
CA THR A 109 21.80 -4.21 -37.56
C THR A 109 20.77 -5.01 -36.76
N ARG A 110 19.99 -4.35 -35.89
CA ARG A 110 18.94 -5.00 -35.09
C ARG A 110 17.93 -5.76 -35.96
N SER A 111 17.52 -5.16 -37.08
CA SER A 111 16.57 -5.75 -38.02
C SER A 111 17.17 -6.95 -38.77
N GLU A 112 18.44 -6.88 -39.18
CA GLU A 112 19.14 -8.01 -39.78
C GLU A 112 19.30 -9.15 -38.78
N PHE A 113 19.70 -8.85 -37.54
CA PHE A 113 19.84 -9.82 -36.47
C PHE A 113 18.51 -10.53 -36.16
N LYS A 114 17.42 -9.75 -36.01
CA LYS A 114 16.06 -10.27 -35.77
C LYS A 114 15.61 -11.21 -36.90
N ARG A 115 15.92 -10.88 -38.15
CA ARG A 115 15.51 -11.66 -39.33
C ARG A 115 16.35 -12.91 -39.59
N THR A 116 17.63 -12.88 -39.26
CA THR A 116 18.59 -13.93 -39.67
C THR A 116 19.02 -14.86 -38.56
N VAL A 117 18.97 -14.42 -37.30
CA VAL A 117 19.51 -15.17 -36.15
C VAL A 117 18.41 -15.68 -35.23
N LEU A 118 17.34 -14.91 -35.05
CA LEU A 118 16.16 -15.44 -34.36
C LEU A 118 15.46 -16.38 -35.34
N GLY A 119 15.49 -17.69 -35.07
CA GLY A 119 14.98 -18.77 -35.93
C GLY A 119 13.48 -18.73 -36.25
N LEU A 120 12.82 -17.59 -36.07
CA LEU A 120 11.46 -17.32 -36.52
C LEU A 120 11.50 -17.01 -38.03
N ARG A 121 11.55 -18.07 -38.84
CA ARG A 121 11.23 -17.95 -40.27
C ARG A 121 9.76 -17.55 -40.37
N GLY A 122 9.53 -16.38 -40.96
CA GLY A 122 8.20 -15.87 -41.27
C GLY A 122 7.50 -16.74 -42.31
N ASP A 123 6.89 -17.83 -41.87
CA ASP A 123 5.55 -18.13 -42.33
C ASP A 123 4.62 -17.11 -41.67
N THR A 124 3.64 -16.67 -42.43
CA THR A 124 2.65 -15.63 -42.14
C THR A 124 1.80 -15.97 -40.91
N ILE A 125 2.41 -16.01 -39.73
CA ILE A 125 1.71 -15.75 -38.49
C ILE A 125 1.45 -14.25 -38.57
N GLN A 126 0.19 -13.87 -38.73
CA GLN A 126 -0.24 -12.56 -38.26
C GLN A 126 0.17 -12.53 -36.78
N ILE A 127 1.35 -11.97 -36.50
CA ILE A 127 1.67 -11.52 -35.16
C ILE A 127 0.72 -10.35 -35.01
N ASP A 128 -0.48 -10.67 -34.56
CA ASP A 128 -1.29 -9.73 -33.84
C ASP A 128 -0.35 -9.28 -32.72
N ASP A 129 0.19 -8.06 -32.81
CA ASP A 129 1.03 -7.42 -31.79
C ASP A 129 0.19 -7.15 -30.51
N THR A 130 -0.84 -7.95 -30.28
CA THR A 130 -1.76 -7.95 -29.17
C THR A 130 -1.16 -8.80 -28.07
N THR A 131 -0.19 -8.22 -27.36
CA THR A 131 0.11 -8.73 -26.01
C THR A 131 -1.18 -8.66 -25.19
N ILE A 132 -1.31 -9.46 -24.13
CA ILE A 132 -2.46 -9.37 -23.21
C ILE A 132 -2.68 -7.96 -22.66
N TYR A 133 -1.69 -7.05 -22.79
CA TYR A 133 -1.71 -5.66 -22.37
C TYR A 133 -2.05 -4.67 -23.49
N SER A 134 -2.43 -5.13 -24.69
CA SER A 134 -2.78 -4.25 -25.80
C SER A 134 -4.18 -3.67 -25.61
N VAL A 135 -4.23 -2.41 -25.21
CA VAL A 135 -5.48 -1.65 -25.08
C VAL A 135 -6.04 -1.31 -26.47
N GLY A 136 -7.34 -1.55 -26.69
CA GLY A 136 -8.03 -1.21 -27.94
C GLY A 136 -8.01 0.30 -28.24
N THR A 137 -8.11 0.67 -29.52
CA THR A 137 -8.04 2.07 -29.98
C THR A 137 -9.08 2.98 -29.34
N ARG A 138 -10.28 2.45 -29.07
CA ARG A 138 -11.37 3.19 -28.42
C ARG A 138 -11.07 3.51 -26.95
N VAL A 139 -10.58 2.52 -26.20
CA VAL A 139 -10.21 2.68 -24.78
C VAL A 139 -8.99 3.59 -24.65
N ARG A 140 -8.02 3.49 -25.58
CA ARG A 140 -6.87 4.40 -25.64
C ARG A 140 -7.29 5.86 -25.86
N ALA A 141 -8.15 6.12 -26.85
CA ALA A 141 -8.62 7.48 -27.10
C ALA A 141 -9.39 8.08 -25.90
N PHE A 142 -10.16 7.26 -25.19
CA PHE A 142 -10.84 7.67 -23.97
C PHE A 142 -9.87 7.97 -22.81
N SER A 143 -8.85 7.12 -22.61
CA SER A 143 -7.79 7.34 -21.61
C SER A 143 -7.02 8.64 -21.88
N ASP A 144 -6.64 8.90 -23.12
CA ASP A 144 -5.91 10.10 -23.52
C ASP A 144 -6.74 11.37 -23.28
N TRP A 145 -8.04 11.31 -23.58
CA TRP A 145 -8.97 12.40 -23.28
C TRP A 145 -9.11 12.65 -21.77
N LEU A 146 -9.25 11.59 -20.96
CA LEU A 146 -9.37 11.69 -19.50
C LEU A 146 -8.12 12.35 -18.88
N LEU A 147 -6.93 11.97 -19.37
CA LEU A 147 -5.66 12.59 -18.98
C LEU A 147 -5.63 14.08 -19.29
N GLN A 148 -6.06 14.49 -20.47
CA GLN A 148 -6.13 15.91 -20.86
C GLN A 148 -7.10 16.69 -19.98
N VAL A 149 -8.26 16.12 -19.63
CA VAL A 149 -9.23 16.74 -18.73
C VAL A 149 -8.63 16.97 -17.34
N LEU A 150 -7.92 15.97 -16.80
CA LEU A 150 -7.26 16.09 -15.49
C LEU A 150 -6.11 17.10 -15.48
N LEU A 151 -5.38 17.22 -16.58
CA LEU A 151 -4.36 18.26 -16.74
C LEU A 151 -4.95 19.67 -16.90
N SER A 152 -6.23 19.78 -17.26
CA SER A 152 -6.89 21.07 -17.55
C SER A 152 -7.59 21.68 -16.32
N ASP A 153 -7.53 21.03 -15.15
CA ASP A 153 -8.12 21.46 -13.86
C ASP A 153 -9.61 21.85 -13.92
N ASN A 154 -10.33 21.38 -14.96
CA ASN A 154 -11.72 21.72 -15.24
C ASN A 154 -12.65 20.56 -14.87
N LEU A 155 -12.46 20.03 -13.66
CA LEU A 155 -13.10 18.79 -13.20
C LEU A 155 -14.59 19.03 -12.91
N GLU A 156 -14.96 20.18 -12.34
CA GLU A 156 -16.36 20.48 -11.99
C GLU A 156 -17.29 20.52 -13.22
N ALA A 157 -16.80 20.98 -14.38
CA ALA A 157 -17.61 21.07 -15.60
C ALA A 157 -17.90 19.70 -16.24
N VAL A 158 -17.03 18.70 -16.02
CA VAL A 158 -17.17 17.35 -16.60
C VAL A 158 -18.07 16.47 -15.73
N PHE A 159 -18.02 16.64 -14.41
CA PHE A 159 -18.72 15.74 -13.48
C PHE A 159 -20.12 16.22 -13.04
N SER A 160 -20.52 17.45 -13.35
CA SER A 160 -21.84 17.98 -12.95
C SER A 160 -23.00 17.65 -13.91
N SER A 161 -22.74 17.20 -15.13
CA SER A 161 -23.81 16.99 -16.13
C SER A 161 -23.59 15.88 -17.16
N ALA A 162 -22.37 15.33 -17.29
CA ALA A 162 -22.03 14.31 -18.29
C ALA A 162 -21.56 12.96 -17.69
N SER A 163 -21.59 12.79 -16.37
CA SER A 163 -21.12 11.57 -15.69
C SER A 163 -21.85 10.30 -16.16
N CYS A 164 -23.15 10.40 -16.48
CA CYS A 164 -23.93 9.28 -17.02
C CYS A 164 -23.41 8.78 -18.38
N GLU A 165 -22.94 9.68 -19.25
CA GLU A 165 -22.52 9.33 -20.61
C GLU A 165 -21.18 8.60 -20.62
N TYR A 166 -20.29 8.94 -19.69
CA TYR A 166 -18.97 8.31 -19.57
C TYR A 166 -18.98 7.02 -18.76
N ALA A 167 -20.01 6.78 -17.94
CA ALA A 167 -20.11 5.60 -17.08
C ALA A 167 -20.02 4.29 -17.86
N SER A 168 -20.69 4.21 -19.02
CA SER A 168 -20.63 3.03 -19.90
C SER A 168 -19.23 2.84 -20.51
N PHE A 169 -18.50 3.91 -20.79
CA PHE A 169 -17.12 3.82 -21.27
C PHE A 169 -16.16 3.40 -20.16
N ILE A 170 -16.38 3.87 -18.93
CA ILE A 170 -15.61 3.44 -17.75
C ILE A 170 -15.83 1.95 -17.49
N GLU A 171 -17.07 1.47 -17.57
CA GLU A 171 -17.39 0.05 -17.42
C GLU A 171 -16.75 -0.81 -18.53
N GLU A 172 -16.82 -0.37 -19.79
CA GLU A 172 -16.19 -1.04 -20.93
C GLU A 172 -14.67 -1.11 -20.76
N MET A 173 -14.06 0.00 -20.34
CA MET A 173 -12.64 0.09 -20.04
C MET A 173 -12.25 -0.82 -18.88
N TRP A 174 -13.00 -0.83 -17.78
CA TRP A 174 -12.70 -1.68 -16.63
C TRP A 174 -12.78 -3.17 -16.98
N LYS A 175 -13.72 -3.58 -17.84
CA LYS A 175 -13.86 -4.97 -18.32
C LYS A 175 -12.82 -5.38 -19.37
N ASP A 176 -11.99 -4.45 -19.86
CA ASP A 176 -10.97 -4.75 -20.86
C ASP A 176 -9.90 -5.71 -20.31
N ALA A 177 -9.50 -6.69 -21.13
CA ALA A 177 -8.57 -7.74 -20.73
C ALA A 177 -7.18 -7.20 -20.35
N ALA A 178 -6.71 -6.13 -21.01
CA ALA A 178 -5.43 -5.51 -20.70
C ALA A 178 -5.46 -4.78 -19.36
N ILE A 179 -6.59 -4.14 -19.05
CA ILE A 179 -6.77 -3.43 -17.79
C ILE A 179 -6.92 -4.41 -16.63
N GLN A 180 -7.70 -5.48 -16.80
CA GLN A 180 -7.80 -6.56 -15.83
C GLN A 180 -6.44 -7.27 -15.61
N ALA A 181 -5.69 -7.55 -16.67
CA ALA A 181 -4.35 -8.14 -16.56
C ALA A 181 -3.35 -7.21 -15.84
N THR A 182 -3.46 -5.90 -16.04
CA THR A 182 -2.64 -4.89 -15.35
C THR A 182 -3.05 -4.79 -13.88
N TYR A 183 -4.35 -4.79 -13.58
CA TYR A 183 -4.89 -4.78 -12.24
C TYR A 183 -4.54 -6.04 -11.43
N ASN A 184 -4.45 -7.20 -12.07
CA ASN A 184 -3.98 -8.42 -11.41
C ASN A 184 -2.52 -8.31 -10.91
N ARG A 185 -1.74 -7.39 -11.51
CA ARG A 185 -0.38 -7.05 -11.08
C ARG A 185 -0.35 -5.78 -10.21
N ARG A 186 -1.48 -5.35 -9.64
CA ARG A 186 -1.59 -4.15 -8.79
C ARG A 186 -0.62 -4.11 -7.63
N ASN A 187 -0.17 -5.25 -7.13
CA ASN A 187 0.82 -5.30 -6.04
C ASN A 187 2.19 -4.72 -6.48
N GLU A 188 2.46 -4.64 -7.79
CA GLU A 188 3.62 -3.95 -8.37
C GLU A 188 3.38 -2.45 -8.59
N LEU A 189 2.12 -2.01 -8.56
CA LEU A 189 1.67 -0.65 -8.88
C LEU A 189 1.30 0.09 -7.60
N GLN A 190 2.23 0.87 -7.04
CA GLN A 190 2.04 1.59 -5.77
C GLN A 190 0.87 2.60 -5.77
N MET A 191 0.36 2.97 -6.95
CA MET A 191 -0.58 4.07 -7.14
C MET A 191 -2.05 3.64 -7.30
N LEU A 192 -2.37 2.35 -7.20
CA LEU A 192 -3.73 1.83 -7.32
C LEU A 192 -4.32 1.42 -5.96
N PRO A 193 -5.09 2.29 -5.29
CA PRO A 193 -5.89 1.92 -4.13
C PRO A 193 -6.76 0.68 -4.38
N ARG A 194 -6.76 -0.28 -3.45
CA ARG A 194 -7.62 -1.47 -3.51
C ARG A 194 -9.12 -1.13 -3.55
N VAL A 195 -9.50 -0.02 -2.93
CA VAL A 195 -10.86 0.53 -2.93
C VAL A 195 -11.36 0.86 -4.36
N ALA A 196 -10.45 1.01 -5.32
CA ALA A 196 -10.80 1.26 -6.72
C ALA A 196 -11.82 0.31 -7.29
N THR A 197 -11.62 -0.98 -7.04
CA THR A 197 -12.42 -2.06 -7.62
C THR A 197 -13.87 -1.94 -7.21
N TYR A 198 -14.10 -1.62 -5.93
CA TYR A 198 -15.45 -1.45 -5.39
C TYR A 198 -16.27 -0.42 -6.17
N PHE A 199 -15.65 0.72 -6.53
CA PHE A 199 -16.33 1.78 -7.29
C PHE A 199 -16.33 1.52 -8.81
N LEU A 200 -15.25 0.93 -9.36
CA LEU A 200 -15.17 0.63 -10.79
C LEU A 200 -16.18 -0.46 -11.22
N ASP A 201 -16.42 -1.46 -10.36
CA ASP A 201 -17.44 -2.49 -10.60
C ASP A 201 -18.86 -1.91 -10.64
N GLN A 202 -19.09 -0.80 -9.95
CA GLN A 202 -20.40 -0.14 -9.82
C GLN A 202 -20.46 1.20 -10.56
N ALA A 203 -19.54 1.45 -11.50
CA ALA A 203 -19.39 2.75 -12.16
C ALA A 203 -20.68 3.26 -12.80
N VAL A 204 -21.47 2.38 -13.42
CA VAL A 204 -22.76 2.72 -14.03
C VAL A 204 -23.80 3.12 -12.99
N GLU A 205 -23.87 2.38 -11.87
CA GLU A 205 -24.84 2.61 -10.80
C GLU A 205 -24.59 3.93 -10.07
N ILE A 206 -23.33 4.19 -9.71
CA ILE A 206 -22.90 5.43 -9.04
C ILE A 206 -23.13 6.65 -9.93
N SER A 207 -23.09 6.45 -11.26
CA SER A 207 -23.28 7.53 -12.23
C SER A 207 -24.74 7.88 -12.50
N ARG A 208 -25.71 7.18 -11.93
CA ARG A 208 -27.13 7.48 -12.16
C ARG A 208 -27.53 8.78 -11.44
N THR A 209 -28.43 9.55 -12.04
CA THR A 209 -28.92 10.81 -11.45
C THR A 209 -29.67 10.59 -10.13
N ASP A 210 -30.38 9.46 -10.02
CA ASP A 210 -31.15 9.04 -8.85
C ASP A 210 -30.32 8.22 -7.83
N TYR A 211 -29.01 8.07 -8.04
CA TYR A 211 -28.15 7.32 -7.15
C TYR A 211 -28.13 7.91 -5.73
N LYS A 212 -28.38 7.01 -4.77
CA LYS A 212 -28.28 7.24 -3.33
C LYS A 212 -27.16 6.34 -2.79
N PRO A 213 -26.06 6.91 -2.28
CA PRO A 213 -24.99 6.12 -1.69
C PRO A 213 -25.51 5.22 -0.57
N SER A 214 -25.12 3.96 -0.60
CA SER A 214 -25.28 3.03 0.51
C SER A 214 -24.31 3.38 1.64
N ASP A 215 -24.55 2.85 2.85
CA ASP A 215 -23.63 3.02 3.99
C ASP A 215 -22.22 2.52 3.65
N MET A 216 -22.12 1.43 2.87
CA MET A 216 -20.84 0.89 2.40
C MET A 216 -20.12 1.85 1.43
N ASP A 217 -20.86 2.50 0.53
CA ASP A 217 -20.29 3.50 -0.39
C ASP A 217 -19.72 4.69 0.38
N ILE A 218 -20.41 5.12 1.44
CA ILE A 218 -19.96 6.20 2.33
C ILE A 218 -18.68 5.79 3.06
N LEU A 219 -18.61 4.56 3.59
CA LEU A 219 -17.43 4.04 4.28
C LEU A 219 -16.21 3.96 3.35
N TYR A 220 -16.37 3.47 2.11
CA TYR A 220 -15.28 3.43 1.14
C TYR A 220 -14.84 4.82 0.66
N ALA A 221 -15.74 5.81 0.64
CA ALA A 221 -15.43 7.18 0.24
C ALA A 221 -14.70 7.99 1.32
N ASP A 222 -14.97 7.75 2.60
CA ASP A 222 -14.40 8.50 3.73
C ASP A 222 -12.86 8.43 3.78
N GLY A 223 -12.26 7.33 3.29
CA GLY A 223 -10.80 7.18 3.22
C GLY A 223 -10.09 8.09 2.22
N ILE A 224 -10.83 8.88 1.45
CA ILE A 224 -10.29 9.57 0.26
C ILE A 224 -10.51 11.08 0.33
N THR A 225 -11.60 11.54 0.94
CA THR A 225 -11.73 12.94 1.36
C THR A 225 -10.85 13.19 2.59
N SER A 226 -9.63 13.67 2.37
CA SER A 226 -8.73 14.12 3.43
C SER A 226 -9.23 15.44 4.04
N SER A 227 -10.40 15.43 4.68
CA SER A 227 -10.72 16.50 5.60
C SER A 227 -9.83 16.31 6.82
N ASN A 228 -8.79 17.13 6.96
CA ASN A 228 -7.95 17.18 8.17
C ASN A 228 -8.72 17.78 9.37
N SER A 229 -10.05 17.73 9.35
CA SER A 229 -10.93 18.37 10.33
C SER A 229 -11.18 17.43 11.50
N LEU A 230 -11.09 17.97 12.71
CA LEU A 230 -11.60 17.33 13.90
C LEU A 230 -13.10 17.07 13.71
N THR A 231 -13.53 15.84 13.98
CA THR A 231 -14.93 15.41 13.89
C THR A 231 -15.31 14.75 15.19
N CYS A 232 -16.51 15.05 15.70
CA CYS A 232 -17.02 14.53 16.95
C CYS A 232 -18.42 13.95 16.74
N MET A 233 -18.72 12.82 17.37
CA MET A 233 -20.07 12.27 17.45
C MET A 233 -20.41 11.83 18.86
N GLU A 234 -21.70 11.91 19.23
CA GLU A 234 -22.22 11.38 20.49
C GLU A 234 -23.06 10.14 20.22
N PHE A 235 -22.94 9.13 21.09
CA PHE A 235 -23.72 7.90 21.00
C PHE A 235 -23.95 7.26 22.38
N SER A 236 -24.86 6.29 22.43
CA SER A 236 -25.14 5.49 23.62
C SER A 236 -25.33 4.03 23.21
N PHE A 237 -24.84 3.09 24.02
CA PHE A 237 -25.04 1.67 23.73
C PHE A 237 -26.49 1.25 24.02
N PRO A 238 -27.12 0.45 23.15
CA PRO A 238 -28.45 -0.09 23.40
C PRO A 238 -28.43 -1.10 24.57
N LYS A 239 -29.55 -1.22 25.30
CA LYS A 239 -29.69 -2.16 26.41
C LYS A 239 -29.47 -3.60 25.92
N SER A 240 -28.60 -4.35 26.60
CA SER A 240 -28.48 -5.78 26.37
C SER A 240 -29.75 -6.47 26.90
N THR A 241 -30.34 -7.39 26.14
CA THR A 241 -31.52 -8.17 26.56
C THR A 241 -31.21 -9.24 27.61
N GLN A 242 -29.93 -9.40 28.00
CA GLN A 242 -29.52 -10.32 29.06
C GLN A 242 -29.59 -9.70 30.47
N ASP A 243 -29.74 -8.38 30.59
CA ASP A 243 -29.84 -7.68 31.89
C ASP A 243 -31.20 -7.81 32.59
N ASP A 244 -32.23 -8.36 31.93
CA ASP A 244 -33.57 -8.50 32.53
C ASP A 244 -33.69 -9.63 33.57
N THR A 245 -32.61 -10.40 33.81
CA THR A 245 -32.61 -11.53 34.76
C THR A 245 -31.72 -11.33 35.99
N LEU A 246 -30.99 -10.22 36.11
CA LEU A 246 -30.11 -9.94 37.25
C LEU A 246 -30.71 -8.89 38.20
N ASP A 247 -30.35 -9.02 39.49
CA ASP A 247 -30.80 -8.25 40.65
C ASP A 247 -30.85 -6.72 40.39
N PRO A 248 -31.84 -5.96 40.89
CA PRO A 248 -31.99 -4.51 40.62
C PRO A 248 -30.81 -3.62 41.05
N HIS A 249 -29.84 -4.16 41.80
CA HIS A 249 -28.60 -3.48 42.16
C HIS A 249 -27.54 -3.48 41.04
N TYR A 250 -27.68 -4.31 40.00
CA TYR A 250 -26.80 -4.37 38.83
C TYR A 250 -27.45 -3.82 37.55
N GLN A 251 -28.64 -3.19 37.65
CA GLN A 251 -29.22 -2.42 36.54
C GLN A 251 -28.36 -1.19 36.30
N ARG A 252 -27.25 -1.39 35.59
CA ARG A 252 -26.23 -0.37 35.39
C ARG A 252 -26.70 0.60 34.31
N ASP A 253 -26.48 1.89 34.58
CA ASP A 253 -27.07 3.02 33.88
C ASP A 253 -27.06 2.92 32.35
N SER A 254 -28.24 2.63 31.80
CA SER A 254 -28.54 2.70 30.37
C SER A 254 -28.55 4.13 29.82
N SER A 255 -28.03 5.09 30.59
CA SER A 255 -28.13 6.53 30.40
C SER A 255 -26.81 7.18 29.98
N LEU A 256 -25.69 6.46 30.04
CA LEU A 256 -24.36 6.99 29.75
C LEU A 256 -24.23 7.32 28.25
N ARG A 257 -23.89 8.57 27.96
CA ARG A 257 -23.56 9.05 26.62
C ARG A 257 -22.04 9.10 26.46
N TYR A 258 -21.58 8.60 25.33
CA TYR A 258 -20.17 8.58 24.96
C TYR A 258 -19.94 9.58 23.85
N GLN A 259 -18.84 10.31 23.93
CA GLN A 259 -18.39 11.23 22.89
C GLN A 259 -17.17 10.63 22.20
N LEU A 260 -17.28 10.36 20.90
CA LEU A 260 -16.17 9.89 20.08
C LEU A 260 -15.60 11.03 19.27
N ILE A 261 -14.32 11.33 19.48
CA ILE A 261 -13.59 12.38 18.76
C ILE A 261 -12.59 11.73 17.82
N ARG A 262 -12.77 11.94 16.52
CA ARG A 262 -11.82 11.49 15.48
C ARG A 262 -10.75 12.56 15.29
N VAL A 263 -9.50 12.16 15.53
CA VAL A 263 -8.31 13.01 15.35
C VAL A 263 -7.43 12.41 14.26
N HIS A 264 -7.07 13.22 13.26
CA HIS A 264 -6.17 12.78 12.20
C HIS A 264 -4.70 13.02 12.63
N PRO A 265 -3.75 12.09 12.38
CA PRO A 265 -2.36 12.25 12.81
C PRO A 265 -1.69 13.55 12.35
N ARG A 266 -2.02 14.03 11.14
CA ARG A 266 -1.48 15.30 10.62
C ARG A 266 -2.00 16.52 11.36
N SER A 267 -3.17 16.41 11.99
CA SER A 267 -3.78 17.49 12.77
C SER A 267 -3.21 17.59 14.18
N LEU A 268 -2.38 16.65 14.63
CA LEU A 268 -1.75 16.69 15.97
C LEU A 268 -0.54 17.65 16.04
N GLY A 269 -0.08 18.15 14.89
CA GLY A 269 1.13 18.95 14.77
C GLY A 269 2.42 18.14 14.98
N GLU A 270 3.56 18.72 14.64
CA GLU A 270 4.87 18.11 14.93
C GLU A 270 4.99 17.85 16.43
N HIS A 271 5.35 16.62 16.80
CA HIS A 271 5.48 16.15 18.19
C HIS A 271 4.18 16.17 19.00
N CYS A 272 3.01 16.08 18.35
CA CYS A 272 1.72 15.91 19.03
C CYS A 272 1.36 17.06 19.99
N LYS A 273 1.78 18.30 19.67
CA LYS A 273 1.55 19.50 20.49
C LYS A 273 0.09 19.81 20.80
N TRP A 274 -0.85 19.30 20.00
CA TRP A 274 -2.28 19.56 20.21
C TRP A 274 -2.95 18.50 21.08
N LEU A 275 -2.18 17.57 21.65
CA LEU A 275 -2.71 16.56 22.59
C LEU A 275 -3.21 17.16 23.90
N ASP A 276 -2.66 18.30 24.32
CA ASP A 276 -3.10 19.02 25.53
C ASP A 276 -4.60 19.36 25.51
N MET A 277 -5.21 19.44 24.32
CA MET A 277 -6.65 19.70 24.18
C MET A 277 -7.54 18.50 24.55
N PHE A 278 -6.95 17.32 24.79
CA PHE A 278 -7.67 16.06 25.04
C PHE A 278 -7.44 15.51 26.46
N GLU A 279 -7.13 16.37 27.43
CA GLU A 279 -6.92 15.99 28.84
C GLU A 279 -8.14 15.28 29.45
N ASP A 280 -9.34 15.70 29.07
CA ASP A 280 -10.62 15.15 29.57
C ASP A 280 -11.05 13.84 28.88
N THR A 281 -10.17 13.17 28.14
CA THR A 281 -10.50 11.88 27.50
C THR A 281 -10.39 10.71 28.47
N ASP A 282 -11.35 9.79 28.49
CA ASP A 282 -11.31 8.62 29.37
C ASP A 282 -10.39 7.51 28.82
N ILE A 283 -10.48 7.23 27.52
CA ILE A 283 -9.70 6.21 26.82
C ILE A 283 -9.22 6.71 25.46
N VAL A 284 -8.01 6.32 25.08
CA VAL A 284 -7.44 6.57 23.75
C VAL A 284 -7.58 5.32 22.89
N LEU A 285 -8.32 5.44 21.79
CA LEU A 285 -8.40 4.41 20.75
C LEU A 285 -7.34 4.65 19.68
N PHE A 286 -6.28 3.84 19.67
CA PHE A 286 -5.20 3.97 18.69
C PHE A 286 -5.35 2.94 17.56
N CYS A 287 -5.72 3.42 16.37
CA CYS A 287 -5.95 2.55 15.21
C CYS A 287 -4.70 2.40 14.34
N VAL A 288 -4.29 1.15 14.08
CA VAL A 288 -3.16 0.81 13.21
C VAL A 288 -3.64 -0.15 12.13
N SER A 289 -3.29 0.12 10.87
CA SER A 289 -3.57 -0.82 9.79
C SER A 289 -2.52 -1.93 9.77
N MET A 290 -2.96 -3.17 9.84
CA MET A 290 -2.05 -4.31 9.78
C MET A 290 -1.44 -4.53 8.40
N THR A 291 -1.89 -3.84 7.35
CA THR A 291 -1.29 -3.94 6.01
C THR A 291 -0.12 -2.99 5.81
N ASP A 292 0.17 -2.10 6.76
CA ASP A 292 1.15 -1.02 6.60
C ASP A 292 2.62 -1.50 6.72
N TYR A 293 2.88 -2.78 7.00
CA TYR A 293 4.23 -3.30 7.26
C TYR A 293 5.16 -3.29 6.04
N ASP A 294 4.65 -3.26 4.83
CA ASP A 294 5.38 -3.19 3.56
C ASP A 294 4.97 -1.94 2.74
N GLU A 295 4.08 -1.09 3.28
CA GLU A 295 3.67 0.15 2.64
C GLU A 295 4.59 1.31 3.04
N TYR A 296 4.84 2.23 2.12
CA TYR A 296 5.69 3.40 2.35
C TYR A 296 4.91 4.69 2.07
N SER A 297 5.22 5.74 2.83
CA SER A 297 4.75 7.10 2.59
C SER A 297 5.95 8.02 2.38
N ALA A 298 5.88 8.88 1.38
CA ALA A 298 6.86 9.96 1.21
C ALA A 298 6.49 11.13 2.12
N ASP A 299 7.46 11.64 2.87
CA ASP A 299 7.31 12.92 3.56
C ASP A 299 7.41 14.12 2.58
N CYS A 300 7.31 15.35 3.09
CA CYS A 300 7.44 16.57 2.28
C CYS A 300 8.83 16.71 1.62
N ASN A 301 9.84 15.98 2.11
CA ASN A 301 11.19 15.97 1.60
C ASN A 301 11.44 14.82 0.61
N GLY A 302 10.41 14.01 0.31
CA GLY A 302 10.50 12.85 -0.59
C GLY A 302 11.18 11.62 0.03
N VAL A 303 11.42 11.61 1.34
CA VAL A 303 11.99 10.46 2.05
C VAL A 303 10.88 9.43 2.27
N LEU A 304 11.09 8.24 1.72
CA LEU A 304 10.19 7.12 1.89
C LEU A 304 10.36 6.51 3.29
N THR A 305 9.30 6.58 4.08
CA THR A 305 9.24 5.95 5.41
C THR A 305 8.20 4.85 5.41
N ASN A 306 8.51 3.70 5.99
CA ASN A 306 7.56 2.61 6.15
C ASN A 306 6.39 3.06 7.06
N LYS A 307 5.15 2.83 6.63
CA LYS A 307 3.96 3.31 7.33
C LYS A 307 3.81 2.68 8.72
N MET A 308 4.09 1.39 8.87
CA MET A 308 4.05 0.73 10.19
C MET A 308 5.09 1.32 11.16
N LEU A 309 6.29 1.65 10.67
CA LEU A 309 7.29 2.35 11.49
C LEU A 309 6.84 3.77 11.85
N ALA A 310 6.21 4.49 10.92
CA ALA A 310 5.63 5.80 11.21
C ALA A 310 4.54 5.71 12.29
N SER A 311 3.64 4.72 12.20
CA SER A 311 2.62 4.44 13.23
C SER A 311 3.24 4.08 14.58
N LYS A 312 4.34 3.30 14.59
CA LYS A 312 5.09 3.00 15.81
C LYS A 312 5.62 4.28 16.47
N HIS A 313 6.29 5.15 15.71
CA HIS A 313 6.84 6.39 16.24
C HIS A 313 5.77 7.37 16.74
N LEU A 314 4.62 7.41 16.05
CA LEU A 314 3.47 8.16 16.52
C LEU A 314 2.93 7.60 17.83
N PHE A 315 2.81 6.27 17.95
CA PHE A 315 2.39 5.62 19.18
C PHE A 315 3.33 5.91 20.35
N GLU A 316 4.65 5.82 20.13
CA GLU A 316 5.66 6.21 21.14
C GLU A 316 5.48 7.66 21.58
N SER A 317 5.26 8.57 20.63
CA SER A 317 5.06 10.00 20.91
C SER A 317 3.77 10.28 21.70
N MET A 318 2.68 9.55 21.41
CA MET A 318 1.41 9.69 22.13
C MET A 318 1.49 9.10 23.54
N VAL A 319 2.08 7.93 23.70
CA VAL A 319 2.16 7.22 24.98
C VAL A 319 3.10 7.92 25.98
N THR A 320 4.16 8.58 25.48
CA THR A 320 5.08 9.36 26.30
C THR A 320 4.59 10.78 26.60
N HIS A 321 3.44 11.18 26.05
CA HIS A 321 2.91 12.52 26.23
C HIS A 321 2.32 12.70 27.65
N PRO A 322 2.64 13.78 28.38
CA PRO A 322 2.18 13.99 29.77
C PRO A 322 0.65 13.91 29.93
N THR A 323 -0.10 14.43 28.97
CA THR A 323 -1.58 14.40 28.96
C THR A 323 -2.18 12.99 29.07
N PHE A 324 -1.42 11.96 28.65
CA PHE A 324 -1.90 10.58 28.60
C PHE A 324 -1.20 9.64 29.58
N GLU A 325 -0.38 10.16 30.50
CA GLU A 325 0.38 9.34 31.47
C GLU A 325 -0.53 8.40 32.29
N ASN A 326 -1.73 8.87 32.63
CA ASN A 326 -2.72 8.12 33.41
C ASN A 326 -3.96 7.67 32.62
N LYS A 327 -3.90 7.71 31.29
CA LYS A 327 -5.05 7.31 30.46
C LYS A 327 -4.89 5.89 29.94
N ASN A 328 -6.03 5.24 29.72
CA ASN A 328 -6.06 3.92 29.10
C ASN A 328 -5.88 4.00 27.59
N PHE A 329 -5.23 2.96 27.04
CA PHE A 329 -5.05 2.79 25.60
C PHE A 329 -5.68 1.48 25.15
N LEU A 330 -6.54 1.56 24.14
CA LEU A 330 -6.99 0.42 23.35
C LEU A 330 -6.39 0.51 21.95
N LEU A 331 -5.52 -0.46 21.63
CA LEU A 331 -4.97 -0.62 20.29
C LEU A 331 -5.97 -1.35 19.42
N ILE A 332 -6.40 -0.72 18.33
CA ILE A 332 -7.23 -1.32 17.30
C ILE A 332 -6.34 -1.72 16.13
N LEU A 333 -6.17 -3.03 15.92
CA LEU A 333 -5.49 -3.57 14.76
C LEU A 333 -6.51 -3.81 13.65
N ASN A 334 -6.51 -2.93 12.65
CA ASN A 334 -7.51 -2.87 11.58
C ASN A 334 -7.03 -3.54 10.28
N LYS A 335 -7.97 -3.81 9.37
CA LYS A 335 -7.78 -4.43 8.04
C LYS A 335 -7.29 -5.87 8.12
N PHE A 336 -7.91 -6.66 8.98
CA PHE A 336 -7.59 -8.09 9.13
C PHE A 336 -7.87 -8.89 7.87
N ASP A 337 -9.01 -8.62 7.23
CA ASP A 337 -9.41 -9.10 5.92
C ASP A 337 -8.29 -8.95 4.89
N LEU A 338 -7.71 -7.75 4.77
CA LEU A 338 -6.65 -7.48 3.81
C LEU A 338 -5.32 -8.11 4.23
N LEU A 339 -5.04 -8.22 5.53
CA LEU A 339 -3.84 -8.91 6.02
C LEU A 339 -3.89 -10.40 5.63
N GLU A 340 -5.06 -11.03 5.71
CA GLU A 340 -5.24 -12.45 5.41
C GLU A 340 -4.84 -12.78 3.98
N GLU A 341 -5.23 -11.96 3.01
CA GLU A 341 -4.80 -12.11 1.62
C GLU A 341 -3.31 -11.81 1.41
N LYS A 342 -2.80 -10.80 2.11
CA LYS A 342 -1.49 -10.19 1.82
C LYS A 342 -0.34 -11.00 2.41
N ILE A 343 -0.52 -11.56 3.60
CA ILE A 343 0.55 -12.24 4.34
C ILE A 343 1.02 -13.53 3.67
N GLU A 344 0.19 -14.13 2.81
CA GLU A 344 0.59 -15.29 2.01
C GLU A 344 1.59 -14.94 0.90
N GLN A 345 1.55 -13.69 0.42
CA GLN A 345 2.38 -13.20 -0.69
C GLN A 345 3.60 -12.44 -0.17
N VAL A 346 3.42 -11.67 0.90
CA VAL A 346 4.44 -10.78 1.46
C VAL A 346 4.64 -11.13 2.94
N PRO A 347 5.82 -11.64 3.32
CA PRO A 347 6.09 -12.00 4.72
C PRO A 347 6.26 -10.74 5.59
N LEU A 348 5.80 -10.81 6.84
CA LEU A 348 5.96 -9.71 7.82
C LEU A 348 7.42 -9.27 8.03
N SER A 349 8.38 -10.15 7.77
CA SER A 349 9.81 -9.88 7.91
C SER A 349 10.34 -8.77 6.99
N GLN A 350 9.53 -8.29 6.02
CA GLN A 350 9.87 -7.13 5.22
C GLN A 350 9.93 -5.83 6.06
N CYS A 351 9.15 -5.75 7.13
CA CYS A 351 9.29 -4.67 8.11
C CYS A 351 10.45 -4.97 9.04
N GLU A 352 11.38 -4.02 9.18
CA GLU A 352 12.55 -4.17 10.06
C GLU A 352 12.16 -4.50 11.51
N TRP A 353 11.05 -3.92 11.98
CA TRP A 353 10.55 -4.14 13.34
C TRP A 353 9.99 -5.55 13.59
N PHE A 354 9.64 -6.26 12.51
CA PHE A 354 9.07 -7.62 12.53
C PHE A 354 10.01 -8.67 11.94
N SER A 355 11.30 -8.35 11.80
CA SER A 355 12.31 -9.23 11.23
C SER A 355 12.49 -10.55 11.99
N ASP A 356 12.14 -10.59 13.28
CA ASP A 356 12.16 -11.78 14.13
C ASP A 356 10.91 -12.65 14.05
N PHE A 357 9.93 -12.29 13.22
CA PHE A 357 8.71 -13.09 13.04
C PHE A 357 9.03 -14.44 12.38
N LYS A 358 8.89 -15.52 13.14
CA LYS A 358 9.03 -16.90 12.66
C LYS A 358 7.73 -17.67 12.90
N PRO A 359 6.90 -17.89 11.86
CA PRO A 359 5.69 -18.68 12.03
C PRO A 359 6.07 -20.13 12.33
N ILE A 360 5.81 -20.60 13.55
CA ILE A 360 6.03 -22.01 13.91
C ILE A 360 4.96 -22.85 13.21
N VAL A 361 5.29 -23.43 12.05
CA VAL A 361 4.39 -24.34 11.34
C VAL A 361 4.33 -25.65 12.11
N SER A 362 3.22 -25.93 12.79
CA SER A 362 2.99 -27.26 13.34
C SER A 362 2.78 -28.22 12.16
N GLN A 363 3.59 -29.28 12.05
CA GLN A 363 3.45 -30.29 10.99
C GLN A 363 2.27 -31.24 11.21
N ASN A 364 1.47 -31.03 12.27
CA ASN A 364 0.29 -31.84 12.57
C ASN A 364 -0.94 -31.25 11.87
N ARG A 365 -1.11 -31.63 10.59
CA ARG A 365 -2.28 -31.34 9.73
C ARG A 365 -3.59 -32.01 10.17
N HIS A 366 -3.65 -32.62 11.35
CA HIS A 366 -4.79 -33.46 11.79
C HIS A 366 -5.70 -32.83 12.86
N ASN A 367 -5.49 -31.59 13.29
CA ASN A 367 -6.46 -30.83 14.09
C ASN A 367 -6.92 -29.59 13.33
N SER A 368 -8.24 -29.43 13.18
CA SER A 368 -8.91 -28.31 12.49
C SER A 368 -8.82 -26.96 13.22
N THR A 369 -7.86 -26.78 14.12
CA THR A 369 -7.76 -25.64 15.05
C THR A 369 -6.41 -24.95 15.02
N ASN A 370 -5.62 -25.16 13.96
CA ASN A 370 -4.40 -24.37 13.77
C ASN A 370 -4.79 -22.94 13.35
N PRO A 371 -4.38 -21.90 14.09
CA PRO A 371 -4.71 -20.53 13.72
C PRO A 371 -4.07 -20.16 12.39
N SER A 372 -4.77 -19.36 11.59
CA SER A 372 -4.30 -18.91 10.28
C SER A 372 -2.99 -18.10 10.42
N LEU A 373 -2.23 -17.98 9.34
CA LEU A 373 -0.99 -17.19 9.36
C LEU A 373 -1.29 -15.72 9.77
N ALA A 374 -2.41 -15.18 9.31
CA ALA A 374 -2.92 -13.87 9.65
C ALA A 374 -3.25 -13.73 11.15
N GLN A 375 -3.90 -14.72 11.77
CA GLN A 375 -4.17 -14.72 13.22
C GLN A 375 -2.88 -14.73 14.03
N ARG A 376 -1.87 -15.51 13.61
CA ARG A 376 -0.56 -15.53 14.27
C ARG A 376 0.16 -14.19 14.14
N ALA A 377 0.06 -13.58 12.95
CA ALA A 377 0.57 -12.24 12.70
C ALA A 377 -0.10 -11.19 13.58
N PHE A 378 -1.44 -11.21 13.70
CA PHE A 378 -2.18 -10.34 14.60
C PHE A 378 -1.66 -10.46 16.04
N HIS A 379 -1.55 -11.68 16.58
CA HIS A 379 -1.04 -11.87 17.94
C HIS A 379 0.40 -11.37 18.10
N TYR A 380 1.24 -11.56 17.09
CA TYR A 380 2.62 -11.11 17.10
C TYR A 380 2.74 -9.57 17.05
N ILE A 381 2.01 -8.92 16.15
CA ILE A 381 1.96 -7.46 16.06
C ILE A 381 1.43 -6.89 17.38
N GLY A 382 0.33 -7.45 17.90
CA GLY A 382 -0.22 -7.08 19.20
C GLY A 382 0.80 -7.24 20.34
N MET A 383 1.55 -8.34 20.37
CA MET A 383 2.63 -8.56 21.35
C MET A 383 3.74 -7.51 21.24
N LYS A 384 4.13 -7.11 20.03
CA LYS A 384 5.15 -6.06 19.81
C LYS A 384 4.70 -4.72 20.37
N PHE A 385 3.47 -4.31 20.10
CA PHE A 385 2.91 -3.07 20.68
C PHE A 385 2.72 -3.17 22.19
N LYS A 386 2.28 -4.32 22.73
CA LYS A 386 2.19 -4.55 24.17
C LYS A 386 3.54 -4.43 24.86
N THR A 387 4.59 -5.03 24.27
CA THR A 387 5.96 -4.96 24.80
C THR A 387 6.47 -3.53 24.78
N LEU A 388 6.23 -2.81 23.69
CA LEU A 388 6.58 -1.39 23.56
C LEU A 388 5.87 -0.54 24.61
N PHE A 389 4.56 -0.70 24.76
CA PHE A 389 3.76 0.04 25.75
C PHE A 389 4.24 -0.25 27.18
N ASN A 390 4.40 -1.52 27.55
CA ASN A 390 4.90 -1.89 28.88
C ASN A 390 6.30 -1.32 29.14
N SER A 391 7.16 -1.21 28.12
CA SER A 391 8.49 -0.62 28.29
C SER A 391 8.47 0.90 28.53
N LEU A 392 7.37 1.58 28.14
CA LEU A 392 7.22 3.03 28.27
C LEU A 392 6.41 3.44 29.51
N THR A 393 5.38 2.68 29.88
CA THR A 393 4.41 3.06 30.93
C THR A 393 4.31 2.08 32.09
N ASP A 394 4.87 0.87 31.97
CA ASP A 394 4.67 -0.27 32.89
C ASP A 394 3.18 -0.66 33.09
N LYS A 395 2.30 -0.23 32.19
CA LYS A 395 0.86 -0.54 32.18
C LYS A 395 0.54 -1.60 31.12
N LYS A 396 -0.65 -2.18 31.21
CA LYS A 396 -1.16 -3.14 30.23
C LYS A 396 -1.80 -2.41 29.05
N LEU A 397 -1.46 -2.82 27.84
CA LEU A 397 -2.13 -2.38 26.62
C LEU A 397 -3.23 -3.37 26.22
N PHE A 398 -4.44 -2.86 26.04
CA PHE A 398 -5.55 -3.63 25.48
C PHE A 398 -5.46 -3.64 23.96
N VAL A 399 -5.84 -4.75 23.33
CA VAL A 399 -5.75 -4.92 21.87
C VAL A 399 -7.02 -5.56 21.35
N SER A 400 -7.64 -4.96 20.34
CA SER A 400 -8.80 -5.49 19.63
C SER A 400 -8.47 -5.72 18.15
N LEU A 401 -9.04 -6.79 17.60
CA LEU A 401 -9.00 -7.12 16.17
C LEU A 401 -10.25 -6.55 15.50
N VAL A 402 -10.08 -5.72 14.47
CA VAL A 402 -11.20 -5.06 13.81
C VAL A 402 -11.08 -5.15 12.29
N THR A 403 -12.21 -5.34 11.63
CA THR A 403 -12.38 -5.09 10.20
C THR A 403 -13.30 -3.88 10.08
N GLY A 404 -12.75 -2.69 9.81
CA GLY A 404 -13.52 -1.44 9.90
C GLY A 404 -14.71 -1.31 8.95
N LEU A 405 -14.85 -2.22 7.98
CA LEU A 405 -16.00 -2.32 7.07
C LEU A 405 -17.10 -3.25 7.60
N GLU A 406 -16.83 -4.01 8.66
CA GLU A 406 -17.77 -4.93 9.30
C GLU A 406 -18.27 -4.32 10.62
N ASN A 407 -19.55 -3.91 10.62
CA ASN A 407 -20.18 -3.22 11.75
C ASN A 407 -20.06 -4.01 13.06
N ASP A 408 -20.21 -5.33 13.02
CA ASP A 408 -20.16 -6.18 14.21
C ASP A 408 -18.80 -6.08 14.91
N THR A 409 -17.69 -6.12 14.16
CA THR A 409 -16.34 -6.05 14.75
C THR A 409 -16.04 -4.69 15.37
N VAL A 410 -16.58 -3.61 14.78
CA VAL A 410 -16.44 -2.25 15.30
C VAL A 410 -17.25 -2.09 16.59
N ASP A 411 -18.48 -2.60 16.61
CA ASP A 411 -19.35 -2.55 17.79
C ASP A 411 -18.75 -3.36 18.96
N GLU A 412 -18.23 -4.57 18.70
CA GLU A 412 -17.50 -5.34 19.72
C GLU A 412 -16.29 -4.57 20.28
N ALA A 413 -15.50 -3.91 19.43
CA ALA A 413 -14.34 -3.15 19.88
C ALA A 413 -14.72 -1.94 20.73
N LEU A 414 -15.80 -1.23 20.38
CA LEU A 414 -16.30 -0.10 21.17
C LEU A 414 -16.93 -0.57 22.49
N ARG A 415 -17.62 -1.71 22.50
CA ARG A 415 -18.12 -2.32 23.74
C ARG A 415 -16.98 -2.76 24.65
N TYR A 416 -15.90 -3.31 24.09
CA TYR A 416 -14.71 -3.64 24.86
C TYR A 416 -14.02 -2.38 25.43
N ALA A 417 -13.97 -1.28 24.67
CA ALA A 417 -13.50 0.00 25.19
C ALA A 417 -14.32 0.49 26.38
N ARG A 418 -15.65 0.36 26.31
CA ARG A 418 -16.55 0.66 27.43
C ARG A 418 -16.22 -0.21 28.65
N GLU A 419 -16.06 -1.51 28.49
CA GLU A 419 -15.72 -2.39 29.62
C GLU A 419 -14.42 -1.99 30.31
N ILE A 420 -13.41 -1.58 29.55
CA ILE A 420 -12.13 -1.08 30.09
C ILE A 420 -12.33 0.17 30.96
N ILE A 421 -13.14 1.13 30.49
CA ILE A 421 -13.46 2.34 31.27
C ILE A 421 -14.17 1.96 32.57
N MET A 422 -15.17 1.07 32.49
CA MET A 422 -15.94 0.66 33.67
C MET A 422 -15.10 -0.11 34.70
N TRP A 423 -14.10 -0.88 34.27
CA TRP A 423 -13.24 -1.61 35.19
C TRP A 423 -12.40 -0.69 36.09
N GLU A 424 -12.01 0.49 35.62
CA GLU A 424 -11.33 1.48 36.48
C GLU A 424 -12.28 2.11 37.50
N GLU A 425 -13.51 2.44 37.11
CA GLU A 425 -14.52 2.94 38.05
C GLU A 425 -14.84 1.92 39.17
N GLU A 426 -14.74 0.63 38.87
CA GLU A 426 -14.94 -0.48 39.82
C GLU A 426 -13.70 -0.86 40.65
N GLU A 427 -12.49 -0.43 40.28
CA GLU A 427 -11.31 -0.53 41.17
C GLU A 427 -11.25 0.66 42.16
N GLU A 428 -12.01 1.73 41.89
CA GLU A 428 -12.22 2.91 42.75
C GLU A 428 -13.34 2.81 43.85
N PRO A 429 -13.81 1.66 44.39
CA PRO A 429 -14.78 1.65 45.49
C PRO A 429 -14.15 1.24 46.83
N TYR A 430 -14.22 2.17 47.80
CA TYR A 430 -14.11 1.99 49.26
C TYR A 430 -12.72 1.73 49.89
N PHE A 431 -11.81 2.69 49.77
CA PHE A 431 -10.73 2.84 50.77
C PHE A 431 -10.71 4.25 51.38
N ASN A 432 -11.87 4.87 51.63
CA ASN A 432 -11.96 6.10 52.42
C ASN A 432 -13.35 6.27 53.04
N ASN A 433 -13.68 5.44 54.03
CA ASN A 433 -14.50 5.82 55.20
C ASN A 433 -14.81 4.58 56.04
N GLU A 434 -13.87 4.17 56.90
CA GLU A 434 -14.19 3.52 58.17
C GLU A 434 -12.91 3.35 59.01
N LEU A 435 -12.33 4.48 59.46
CA LEU A 435 -11.47 4.46 60.65
C LEU A 435 -11.47 5.84 61.33
N SER A 436 -12.61 6.22 61.87
CA SER A 436 -12.69 7.23 62.94
C SER A 436 -13.98 7.02 63.74
N SER A 437 -14.02 5.91 64.49
CA SER A 437 -14.92 5.77 65.64
C SER A 437 -14.33 4.72 66.56
N THR A 438 -13.68 5.17 67.63
CA THR A 438 -13.77 4.61 68.99
C THR A 438 -12.79 5.37 69.89
N ASP A 439 -13.18 6.55 70.35
CA ASP A 439 -12.74 7.01 71.67
C ASP A 439 -13.86 6.69 72.66
N ILE A 440 -13.66 5.60 73.39
CA ILE A 440 -14.44 5.22 74.56
C ILE A 440 -13.86 6.04 75.72
N GLU A 441 -14.48 7.18 76.04
CA GLU A 441 -14.25 7.84 77.32
C GLU A 441 -15.15 7.19 78.38
N ALA A 442 -14.56 6.25 79.11
CA ALA A 442 -15.04 5.82 80.41
C ALA A 442 -14.02 6.27 81.46
N SER A 443 -14.34 7.33 82.22
CA SER A 443 -13.87 7.40 83.61
C SER A 443 -14.84 8.20 84.48
N SER A 444 -15.15 7.56 85.59
CA SER A 444 -16.13 7.87 86.62
C SER A 444 -15.63 8.85 87.69
N THR A 445 -16.59 9.31 88.50
CA THR A 445 -16.49 9.86 89.88
C THR A 445 -15.86 11.26 90.00
N ALA A 446 -16.40 12.20 90.78
CA ALA A 446 -17.26 12.13 91.97
C ALA A 446 -18.17 13.37 92.10
#